data_AF-A0A2W5Y380-F1
#
_entry.id   AF-A0A2W5Y380-F1
#
_cell.length_a   1.000
_cell.length_b   1.000
_cell.length_c   1.000
_cell.angle_alpha   90.00
_cell.angle_beta   90.00
_cell.angle_gamma   90.00
#
_symmetry.space_group_name_H-M   'P 1'
#
loop_
_entity.id
_entity.type
_entity.pdbx_description
1 polymer ?
#
loop_
_entity_poly.entity_id
_entity_poly.type
_entity_poly.pdbx_seq_one_letter_code
_entity_poly.pdbx_strand_id
1 'polypeptide(L)'
;PILQISAGLDSGNCVEAYRRMREIVDELRSHGPTQAEVQRARALAAGRRVLAFEHTGAVARHAAHTAIVYRAPIDPDAAIAGLDAVTDDEVREVARGIADELSLACVGPHDAGEFE
;
A
#
# COMPACT_ATOMS: atom_id res chain seq x y z
N PRO A 1 -8.80 -6.06 1.59
CA PRO A 1 -7.37 -5.67 1.71
C PRO A 1 -7.23 -4.69 2.88
N ILE A 2 -6.07 -4.65 3.55
CA ILE A 2 -5.80 -3.63 4.59
C ILE A 2 -4.96 -2.53 3.94
N LEU A 3 -5.46 -1.29 3.98
CA LEU A 3 -4.72 -0.10 3.58
C LEU A 3 -4.41 0.72 4.83
N GLN A 4 -3.17 1.17 4.97
CA GLN A 4 -2.74 2.04 6.06
C GLN A 4 -2.21 3.35 5.48
N ILE A 5 -2.66 4.47 6.04
CA ILE A 5 -2.12 5.80 5.79
C ILE A 5 -1.68 6.38 7.13
N SER A 6 -0.55 7.07 7.14
CA SER A 6 -0.05 7.77 8.33
C SER A 6 0.54 9.12 7.95
N ALA A 7 0.49 10.07 8.88
CA ALA A 7 1.14 11.36 8.73
C ALA A 7 1.66 11.86 10.09
N GLY A 8 2.76 12.62 10.04
CA GLY A 8 3.26 13.41 11.16
C GLY A 8 3.18 14.89 10.78
N LEU A 9 2.42 15.67 11.55
CA LEU A 9 2.03 17.04 11.22
C LEU A 9 2.06 17.92 12.47
N ASP A 10 1.94 19.23 12.28
CA ASP A 10 1.51 20.14 13.35
C ASP A 10 0.09 19.75 13.81
N SER A 11 -0.16 19.76 15.13
CA SER A 11 -1.43 19.30 15.71
C SER A 11 -2.64 20.06 15.18
N GLY A 12 -2.49 21.36 14.87
CA GLY A 12 -3.60 22.17 14.33
C GLY A 12 -4.12 21.67 12.98
N ASN A 13 -3.32 20.87 12.25
CA ASN A 13 -3.69 20.32 10.95
C ASN A 13 -4.21 18.88 11.01
N CYS A 14 -4.25 18.24 12.18
CA CYS A 14 -4.55 16.81 12.30
C CYS A 14 -5.93 16.44 11.74
N VAL A 15 -6.97 17.17 12.15
CA VAL A 15 -8.35 16.89 11.74
C VAL A 15 -8.56 17.13 10.24
N GLU A 16 -8.00 18.21 9.68
CA GLU A 16 -8.07 18.47 8.24
C GLU A 16 -7.35 17.37 7.45
N ALA A 17 -6.16 16.97 7.89
CA ALA A 17 -5.41 15.90 7.23
C ALA A 17 -6.15 14.57 7.27
N TYR A 18 -6.78 14.22 8.40
CA TYR A 18 -7.64 13.04 8.51
C TYR A 18 -8.79 13.08 7.49
N ARG A 19 -9.52 14.20 7.40
CA ARG A 19 -10.61 14.36 6.41
C ARG A 19 -10.10 14.18 4.98
N ARG A 20 -8.97 14.80 4.63
CA ARG A 20 -8.35 14.64 3.31
C ARG A 20 -7.94 13.20 3.02
N MET A 21 -7.37 12.51 3.99
CA MET A 21 -7.02 11.09 3.82
C MET A 21 -8.25 10.24 3.54
N ARG A 22 -9.37 10.49 4.24
CA ARG A 22 -10.64 9.81 3.96
C ARG A 22 -11.13 10.08 2.55
N GLU A 23 -11.16 11.34 2.14
CA GLU A 23 -11.57 11.75 0.78
C GLU A 23 -10.74 11.03 -0.29
N ILE A 24 -9.41 10.96 -0.11
CA ILE A 24 -8.52 10.28 -1.05
C ILE A 24 -8.80 8.77 -1.12
N VAL A 25 -9.04 8.12 0.03
CA VAL A 25 -9.38 6.68 0.06
C VAL A 25 -10.74 6.43 -0.56
N ASP A 26 -11.71 7.31 -0.33
CA ASP A 26 -13.04 7.23 -0.92
C ASP A 26 -13.01 7.41 -2.44
N GLU A 27 -12.22 8.37 -2.94
CA GLU A 27 -11.99 8.57 -4.35
C GLU A 27 -11.34 7.34 -4.97
N LEU A 28 -10.28 6.81 -4.34
CA LEU A 28 -9.57 5.61 -4.80
C LEU A 28 -10.50 4.40 -4.84
N ARG A 29 -11.35 4.22 -3.83
CA ARG A 29 -12.32 3.12 -3.77
C ARG A 29 -13.39 3.25 -4.85
N SER A 30 -13.89 4.46 -5.08
CA SER A 30 -15.05 4.71 -5.95
C SER A 30 -14.67 4.75 -7.43
N HIS A 31 -13.56 5.42 -7.76
CA HIS A 31 -13.15 5.68 -9.14
C HIS A 31 -11.94 4.84 -9.55
N GLY A 32 -11.19 4.30 -8.60
CA GLY A 32 -9.91 3.67 -8.85
C GLY A 32 -8.83 4.67 -9.28
N PRO A 33 -7.57 4.23 -9.36
CA PRO A 33 -6.50 5.07 -9.89
C PRO A 33 -6.60 5.22 -11.41
N THR A 34 -5.98 6.28 -11.92
CA THR A 34 -5.75 6.44 -13.35
C THR A 34 -4.75 5.40 -13.87
N GLN A 35 -4.84 5.07 -15.16
CA GLN A 35 -3.87 4.16 -15.79
C GLN A 35 -2.43 4.67 -15.65
N ALA A 36 -2.22 5.98 -15.77
CA ALA A 36 -0.89 6.57 -15.63
C ALA A 36 -0.32 6.40 -14.21
N GLU A 37 -1.15 6.46 -13.18
CA GLU A 37 -0.74 6.20 -11.80
C GLU A 37 -0.37 4.73 -11.58
N VAL A 38 -1.18 3.79 -12.08
CA VAL A 38 -0.87 2.36 -11.97
C VAL A 38 0.45 2.02 -12.67
N GLN A 39 0.65 2.53 -13.90
CA GLN A 39 1.89 2.35 -14.65
C GLN A 39 3.12 2.86 -13.86
N ARG A 40 3.04 4.07 -13.29
CA ARG A 40 4.13 4.63 -12.48
C ARG A 40 4.36 3.83 -11.19
N ALA A 41 3.29 3.44 -10.50
CA ALA A 41 3.38 2.68 -9.26
C ALA A 41 4.00 1.29 -9.48
N ARG A 42 3.57 0.59 -10.55
CA ARG A 42 4.12 -0.70 -10.95
C ARG A 42 5.60 -0.60 -11.30
N ALA A 43 5.99 0.35 -12.13
CA ALA A 43 7.40 0.57 -12.49
C ALA A 43 8.26 0.87 -11.26
N LEU A 44 7.77 1.70 -10.33
CA LEU A 44 8.46 1.99 -9.07
C LEU A 44 8.60 0.73 -8.19
N ALA A 45 7.54 -0.06 -8.06
CA ALA A 45 7.53 -1.28 -7.25
C ALA A 45 8.49 -2.34 -7.81
N ALA A 46 8.42 -2.62 -9.12
CA ALA A 46 9.31 -3.56 -9.80
C ALA A 46 10.78 -3.09 -9.71
N GLY A 47 11.05 -1.81 -10.00
CA GLY A 47 12.40 -1.25 -9.93
C GLY A 47 13.00 -1.33 -8.52
N ARG A 48 12.23 -0.97 -7.48
CA ARG A 48 12.67 -1.12 -6.07
C ARG A 48 12.97 -2.58 -5.71
N ARG A 49 12.20 -3.52 -6.25
CA ARG A 49 12.39 -4.96 -6.01
C ARG A 49 13.68 -5.46 -6.63
N VAL A 50 13.95 -5.08 -7.88
CA VAL A 50 15.20 -5.42 -8.59
C VAL A 50 16.41 -4.94 -7.78
N LEU A 51 16.43 -3.65 -7.41
CA LEU A 51 17.53 -3.07 -6.63
C LEU A 51 17.70 -3.76 -5.26
N ALA A 52 16.60 -4.11 -4.59
CA ALA A 52 16.68 -4.81 -3.31
C ALA A 52 17.35 -6.18 -3.44
N PHE A 53 17.19 -6.88 -4.56
CA PHE A 53 17.76 -8.21 -4.78
C PHE A 53 19.25 -8.24 -5.13
N GLU A 54 19.88 -7.08 -5.29
CA GLU A 54 21.35 -6.97 -5.31
C GLU A 54 21.96 -7.25 -3.93
N HIS A 55 21.15 -7.14 -2.86
CA HIS A 55 21.56 -7.44 -1.49
C HIS A 55 21.16 -8.87 -1.10
N THR A 56 22.15 -9.73 -0.84
CA THR A 56 21.95 -11.15 -0.47
C THR A 56 21.03 -11.35 0.74
N GLY A 57 21.08 -10.46 1.74
CA GLY A 57 20.19 -10.52 2.90
C GLY A 57 18.72 -10.25 2.55
N ALA A 58 18.44 -9.45 1.51
CA ALA A 58 17.08 -9.23 1.03
C ALA A 58 16.55 -10.43 0.25
N VAL A 59 17.40 -11.08 -0.55
CA VAL A 59 17.07 -12.35 -1.21
C VAL A 59 16.75 -13.43 -0.18
N ALA A 60 17.61 -13.62 0.83
CA ALA A 60 17.40 -14.60 1.88
C ALA A 60 16.10 -14.37 2.67
N ARG A 61 15.81 -13.12 3.04
CA ARG A 61 14.56 -12.76 3.74
C ARG A 61 13.33 -13.02 2.87
N HIS A 62 13.40 -12.68 1.58
CA HIS A 62 12.31 -12.96 0.66
C HIS A 62 12.07 -14.47 0.52
N ALA A 63 13.14 -15.24 0.30
CA ALA A 63 13.09 -16.70 0.22
C ALA A 63 12.46 -17.33 1.47
N ALA A 64 12.91 -16.90 2.66
CA ALA A 64 12.36 -17.37 3.93
C ALA A 64 10.87 -17.04 4.06
N HIS A 65 10.46 -15.80 3.75
CA HIS A 65 9.05 -15.41 3.80
C HIS A 65 8.20 -16.26 2.85
N THR A 66 8.65 -16.46 1.61
CA THR A 66 7.94 -17.27 0.60
C THR A 66 7.80 -18.73 1.03
N ALA A 67 8.87 -19.35 1.52
CA ALA A 67 8.85 -20.74 1.95
C ALA A 67 8.04 -20.95 3.23
N ILE A 68 8.10 -20.02 4.19
CA ILE A 68 7.46 -20.19 5.51
C ILE A 68 5.97 -19.80 5.45
N VAL A 69 5.65 -18.63 4.89
CA VAL A 69 4.29 -18.08 4.91
C VAL A 69 3.44 -18.69 3.79
N TYR A 70 3.98 -18.73 2.57
CA TYR A 70 3.24 -19.18 1.39
C TYR A 70 3.49 -20.63 1.01
N ARG A 71 4.50 -21.28 1.59
CA ARG A 71 4.94 -22.65 1.23
C ARG A 71 5.14 -22.82 -0.27
N ALA A 72 5.60 -21.76 -0.92
CA ALA A 72 5.77 -21.68 -2.36
C ALA A 72 7.26 -21.85 -2.74
N PRO A 73 7.55 -22.22 -4.01
CA PRO A 73 8.91 -22.26 -4.52
C PRO A 73 9.61 -20.90 -4.36
N ILE A 74 10.90 -20.94 -4.07
CA ILE A 74 11.74 -19.74 -3.99
C ILE A 74 12.23 -19.43 -5.39
N ASP A 75 11.62 -18.40 -6.00
CA ASP A 75 12.05 -17.83 -7.27
C ASP A 75 12.00 -16.30 -7.17
N PRO A 76 13.15 -15.63 -7.00
CA PRO A 76 13.21 -14.18 -6.95
C PRO A 76 12.70 -13.51 -8.24
N ASP A 77 12.94 -14.10 -9.41
CA ASP A 77 12.56 -13.52 -10.70
C ASP A 77 11.05 -13.56 -10.88
N ALA A 78 10.40 -14.64 -10.42
CA ALA A 78 8.93 -14.74 -10.40
C ALA A 78 8.29 -13.60 -9.59
N ALA A 79 8.95 -13.11 -8.54
CA ALA A 79 8.42 -12.01 -7.75
C ALA A 79 8.49 -10.64 -8.47
N ILE A 80 9.45 -10.47 -9.38
CA ILE A 80 9.54 -9.27 -10.25
C ILE A 80 8.52 -9.40 -11.38
N ALA A 81 8.48 -10.55 -12.05
CA ALA A 81 7.51 -10.83 -13.12
C ALA A 81 6.06 -10.70 -12.62
N GLY A 82 5.78 -11.10 -11.38
CA GLY A 82 4.48 -10.94 -10.75
C GLY A 82 4.07 -9.47 -10.57
N LEU A 83 5.02 -8.56 -10.30
CA LEU A 83 4.74 -7.13 -10.25
C LEU A 83 4.49 -6.57 -11.66
N ASP A 84 5.27 -6.98 -12.65
CA ASP A 84 5.11 -6.53 -14.04
C ASP A 84 3.79 -6.99 -14.67
N ALA A 85 3.28 -8.15 -14.25
CA ALA A 85 2.03 -8.71 -14.73
C ALA A 85 0.76 -8.03 -14.15
N VAL A 86 0.89 -7.22 -13.09
CA VAL A 86 -0.26 -6.56 -12.46
C VAL A 86 -0.97 -5.66 -13.47
N THR A 87 -2.27 -5.89 -13.62
CA THR A 87 -3.14 -5.16 -14.54
C THR A 87 -3.85 -3.98 -13.85
N ASP A 88 -4.30 -3.01 -14.64
CA ASP A 88 -5.05 -1.87 -14.11
C ASP A 88 -6.38 -2.30 -13.47
N ASP A 89 -7.00 -3.36 -13.99
CA ASP A 89 -8.29 -3.87 -13.49
C ASP A 89 -8.16 -4.60 -12.15
N GLU A 90 -7.08 -5.38 -11.95
CA GLU A 90 -6.77 -5.98 -10.65
C GLU A 90 -6.57 -4.91 -9.58
N VAL A 91 -5.89 -3.80 -9.91
CA VAL A 91 -5.71 -2.69 -8.97
C VAL A 91 -7.05 -2.03 -8.64
N ARG A 92 -7.92 -1.81 -9.63
CA ARG A 92 -9.28 -1.27 -9.39
C ARG A 92 -10.14 -2.22 -8.55
N GLU A 93 -10.01 -3.52 -8.76
CA GLU A 93 -10.71 -4.53 -7.97
C GLU A 93 -10.27 -4.47 -6.50
N VAL A 94 -8.95 -4.44 -6.25
CA VAL A 94 -8.40 -4.31 -4.90
C VAL A 94 -8.83 -2.99 -4.25
N ALA A 95 -8.82 -1.88 -4.99
CA ALA A 95 -9.24 -0.57 -4.50
C ALA A 95 -10.72 -0.55 -4.05
N ARG A 96 -11.62 -1.16 -4.83
CA ARG A 96 -13.04 -1.31 -4.47
C ARG A 96 -13.25 -2.15 -3.21
N GLY A 97 -12.33 -3.07 -2.91
CA GLY A 97 -12.38 -3.93 -1.73
C GLY A 97 -11.81 -3.30 -0.45
N ILE A 98 -11.44 -2.02 -0.46
CA ILE A 98 -11.04 -1.29 0.76
C ILE A 98 -12.28 -1.00 1.60
N ALA A 99 -12.23 -1.35 2.89
CA ALA A 99 -13.34 -1.15 3.82
C ALA A 99 -13.61 0.35 4.07
N ASP A 100 -14.88 0.69 4.31
CA ASP A 100 -15.27 2.04 4.73
C ASP A 100 -14.91 2.30 6.19
N GLU A 101 -14.99 1.24 7.00
CA GLU A 101 -14.70 1.28 8.43
C GLU A 101 -13.20 1.44 8.67
N LEU A 102 -12.85 2.45 9.47
CA LEU A 102 -11.47 2.81 9.77
C LEU A 102 -11.09 2.39 11.19
N SER A 103 -9.87 1.90 11.35
CA SER A 103 -9.20 1.81 12.66
C SER A 103 -8.23 2.98 12.79
N LEU A 104 -8.52 3.93 13.67
CA LEU A 104 -7.73 5.15 13.85
C LEU A 104 -6.85 5.08 15.10
N ALA A 105 -5.61 5.56 14.98
CA ALA A 105 -4.73 5.83 16.11
C ALA A 105 -4.12 7.23 15.96
N CYS A 106 -4.23 8.05 17.01
CA CYS A 106 -3.66 9.39 17.05
C CYS A 106 -2.85 9.56 18.35
N VAL A 107 -1.71 10.24 18.25
CA VAL A 107 -0.86 10.61 19.39
C VAL A 107 -0.67 12.11 19.34
N GLY A 108 -1.17 12.81 20.37
CA GLY A 108 -1.14 14.27 20.43
C GLY A 108 -2.25 14.82 21.31
N PRO A 109 -2.42 16.15 21.36
CA PRO A 109 -3.45 16.81 22.16
C PRO A 109 -4.81 16.77 21.44
N HIS A 110 -5.34 15.58 21.16
CA HIS A 110 -6.60 15.37 20.45
C HIS A 110 -7.52 14.41 21.20
N ASP A 111 -8.81 14.72 21.19
CA ASP A 111 -9.87 13.86 21.70
C ASP A 111 -10.51 13.04 20.57
N ALA A 112 -11.04 11.86 20.90
CA ALA A 112 -11.63 10.95 19.92
C ALA A 112 -12.81 11.59 19.14
N GLY A 113 -13.59 12.46 19.78
CA GLY A 113 -14.73 13.15 19.17
C GLY A 113 -14.34 14.13 18.05
N GLU A 114 -13.06 14.47 17.88
CA GLU A 114 -12.58 15.30 16.77
C GLU A 114 -12.57 14.54 15.42
N PHE A 115 -12.69 13.22 15.45
CA PHE A 115 -12.58 12.32 14.28
C PHE A 115 -13.89 11.64 13.90
N GLU A 116 -14.99 11.99 14.56
CA GLU A 116 -16.36 11.56 14.24
C GLU A 116 -16.92 12.26 12.98
#